data_AF-A0A1K0IEC0-F1
#
_entry.id   AF-A0A1K0IEC0-F1
#
_cell.length_a   1.000
_cell.length_b   1.000
_cell.length_c   1.000
_cell.angle_alpha   90.00
_cell.angle_beta   90.00
_cell.angle_gamma   90.00
#
_symmetry.space_group_name_H-M   'P 1'
#
loop_
_entity.id
_entity.type
_entity.pdbx_description
1 polymer ?
#
loop_
_entity_poly.entity_id
_entity_poly.type
_entity_poly.pdbx_seq_one_letter_code
_entity_poly.pdbx_strand_id
1 'polypeptide(L)' 'MKLVVTTPFGRYQIGDEITDADAVASILASDQAAYVTQVAADPPPKKK' A
#
# COMPACT_ATOMS: atom_id res chain seq x y z
N MET A 1 7.51 4.46 2.04
CA MET A 1 6.10 4.60 1.64
C MET A 1 5.52 3.21 1.55
N LYS A 2 4.28 3.00 2.00
CA LYS A 2 3.64 1.68 1.99
C LYS A 2 2.30 1.75 1.30
N LEU A 3 1.86 0.64 0.72
CA LEU A 3 0.50 0.50 0.21
C LEU A 3 -0.31 -0.31 1.22
N VAL A 4 -1.56 0.07 1.43
CA VAL A 4 -2.53 -0.71 2.21
C VAL A 4 -3.59 -1.19 1.25
N VAL A 5 -3.83 -2.49 1.22
CA VAL A 5 -4.82 -3.09 0.33
C VAL A 5 -6.22 -2.75 0.81
N THR A 6 -7.04 -2.16 -0.05
CA THR A 6 -8.43 -1.79 0.24
C THR A 6 -9.43 -2.73 -0.42
N THR A 7 -9.01 -3.40 -1.49
CA THR A 7 -9.79 -4.42 -2.21
C THR A 7 -8.90 -5.64 -2.39
N PRO A 8 -9.36 -6.88 -2.15
CA PRO A 8 -8.49 -8.04 -2.23
C PRO A 8 -8.16 -8.36 -3.70
N PHE A 9 -6.90 -8.69 -3.99
CA PHE A 9 -6.45 -9.06 -5.32
C PHE A 9 -5.27 -10.03 -5.26
N GLY A 10 -5.24 -11.01 -6.16
CA GLY A 10 -4.19 -12.03 -6.20
C GLY A 10 -4.09 -12.77 -4.87
N ARG A 11 -2.96 -12.60 -4.17
CA ARG A 11 -2.71 -13.16 -2.83
C ARG A 11 -2.92 -12.18 -1.68
N TYR A 12 -3.18 -10.91 -1.97
CA TYR A 12 -3.32 -9.86 -0.98
C TYR A 12 -4.77 -9.68 -0.55
N GLN A 13 -4.97 -9.54 0.75
CA GLN A 13 -6.29 -9.34 1.36
C GLN A 13 -6.47 -7.88 1.80
N ILE A 14 -7.72 -7.47 1.99
CA ILE A 14 -8.02 -6.14 2.53
C ILE A 14 -7.33 -5.96 3.89
N GLY A 15 -6.61 -4.86 4.05
CA GLY A 15 -5.83 -4.55 5.25
C GLY A 15 -4.37 -4.98 5.18
N ASP A 16 -3.96 -5.75 4.17
CA ASP A 16 -2.55 -6.11 4.00
C ASP A 16 -1.70 -4.87 3.72
N GLU A 17 -0.54 -4.81 4.37
CA GLU A 17 0.44 -3.75 4.18
C GLU A 17 1.56 -4.22 3.26
N ILE A 18 1.73 -3.54 2.12
CA ILE A 18 2.78 -3.79 1.15
C ILE A 18 3.84 -2.72 1.35
N THR A 19 4.95 -3.12 1.96
CA THR A 19 6.10 -2.27 2.28
C THR A 19 7.29 -2.51 1.35
N ASP A 20 7.25 -3.60 0.59
CA ASP A 20 8.30 -3.99 -0.36
C ASP A 20 8.32 -3.05 -1.58
N ALA A 21 9.46 -2.43 -1.84
CA ALA A 21 9.56 -1.37 -2.85
C ALA A 21 9.29 -1.88 -4.27
N ASP A 22 9.75 -3.09 -4.61
CA ASP A 22 9.52 -3.72 -5.91
C ASP A 22 8.05 -4.10 -6.10
N ALA A 23 7.41 -4.65 -5.06
CA ALA A 23 5.98 -4.94 -5.08
C ALA A 23 5.15 -3.66 -5.19
N VAL A 24 5.51 -2.60 -4.44
CA VAL A 24 4.85 -1.30 -4.52
C VAL A 24 4.95 -0.72 -5.92
N ALA A 25 6.15 -0.72 -6.52
CA ALA A 25 6.34 -0.22 -7.88
C ALA A 25 5.54 -1.03 -8.91
N SER A 26 5.54 -2.36 -8.79
CA SER A 26 4.82 -3.27 -9.71
C SER A 26 3.30 -3.08 -9.64
N ILE A 27 2.75 -2.91 -8.42
CA ILE A 27 1.31 -2.68 -8.20
C ILE A 27 0.90 -1.31 -8.70
N LEU A 28 1.71 -0.28 -8.44
CA LEU A 28 1.46 1.07 -8.92
C LEU A 28 1.56 1.20 -10.45
N ALA A 29 2.39 0.38 -11.08
CA ALA A 29 2.50 0.30 -12.54
C ALA A 29 1.36 -0.51 -13.21
N SER A 30 0.44 -1.07 -12.42
CA SER A 30 -0.65 -1.94 -12.88
C SER A 30 -2.02 -1.39 -12.49
N ASP A 31 -3.11 -1.94 -13.05
CA ASP A 31 -4.49 -1.60 -12.68
C ASP A 31 -4.81 -1.87 -11.19
N GLN A 32 -3.98 -2.69 -10.53
CA GLN A 32 -4.08 -2.99 -9.11
C GLN A 32 -3.82 -1.78 -8.21
N ALA A 33 -3.24 -0.70 -8.76
CA ALA A 33 -3.11 0.58 -8.06
C ALA A 33 -4.47 1.11 -7.55
N ALA A 34 -5.58 0.76 -8.19
CA ALA A 34 -6.93 1.14 -7.75
C ALA A 34 -7.41 0.37 -6.50
N TYR A 35 -6.78 -0.76 -6.18
CA TYR A 35 -7.15 -1.64 -5.06
C TYR A 35 -6.31 -1.40 -3.80
N VAL A 36 -5.47 -0.38 -3.83
CA VAL A 36 -4.54 -0.06 -2.75
C VAL A 36 -4.57 1.43 -2.45
N THR A 37 -4.34 1.78 -1.19
CA THR A 37 -4.14 3.16 -0.75
C THR A 37 -2.68 3.38 -0.43
N GLN A 38 -2.12 4.43 -1.01
CA GLN A 38 -0.79 4.90 -0.66
C GLN A 38 -0.80 5.55 0.72
N VAL A 39 -0.07 4.95 1.65
CA VAL A 39 0.19 5.52 2.97
C VAL A 39 1.65 5.97 2.98
N ALA A 40 1.84 7.28 2.99
CA ALA A 40 3.14 7.83 3.35
C ALA A 40 3.51 7.24 4.72
N ALA A 41 4.71 6.67 4.86
CA ALA A 41 5.18 6.28 6.18
C ALA A 41 5.18 7.58 6.99
N ASP A 42 4.28 7.67 7.96
CA ASP A 42 3.90 8.95 8.56
C ASP A 42 5.17 9.69 9.05
N PRO A 43 5.25 11.02 8.87
CA PRO A 43 6.18 11.81 9.67
C PRO A 43 5.92 11.53 11.17
N PRO A 44 6.95 11.63 12.03
CA PRO A 44 6.89 11.18 13.43
C PRO A 44 5.66 11.75 14.15
N PRO A 45 5.11 11.02 15.14
CA PRO A 45 3.85 11.38 15.78
C PRO A 45 3.90 12.82 16.27
N LYS A 46 2.96 13.66 15.82
CA LYS A 46 2.70 14.96 16.46
C LYS A 46 2.26 14.68 17.89
N LYS A 47 3.22 14.70 18.82
CA LYS A 47 2.95 14.85 20.25
C LYS A 47 2.13 16.12 20.42
N LYS A 48 0.94 16.00 20.98
CA LYS A 48 0.12 17.12 21.44
C LYS A 48 -0.11 16.97 22.93
#